data_AF-A0A376MUN0-F1
#
_entry.id   AF-A0A376MUN0-F1
#
_cell.length_a   1.000
_cell.length_b   1.000
_cell.length_c   1.000
_cell.angle_alpha   90.00
_cell.angle_beta   90.00
_cell.angle_gamma   90.00
#
_symmetry.space_group_name_H-M   'P 1'
#
loop_
_entity.id
_entity.type
_entity.pdbx_description
1 polymer ?
#
loop_
_entity_poly.entity_id
_entity_poly.type
_entity_poly.pdbx_seq_one_letter_code
_entity_poly.pdbx_strand_id
1 'polypeptide(L)'
;MDQAFLDKYCVGYDEKTLPASAPKNGHYKAYILGEGPDGVAKTPEWASQITGVPADKIIKLAREIGSTKPAFISQGWGPQRHANGEIATRAISMLAILTGNVGINGGNSGAREGSYSLPFVRMPTLENPIQTSISMFMWTDAIERGPEMTALRDGVRGKDKLDVPIKMIWNYAGNCLINQHSEINRTHEILQDDKKCELIVIIDCHMTSSAKYADILLPDCTASEQMDFALDASCGNMSYVIFNDQVIKPRFECKTIYEMTSELAKRLGVEQQFTEGRTQEEWMRHLYAQSREAIPELPTFEEFRKQGIFKKRDPQGHHVAYKAFREDPQANPLTTPSGKIEIYSQALADIAATWELPEGDVIDPLPIYTPGFESYQDPLNKQYPLQLTGFHYKSRVHSLTATLMC
;
A
#
# COMPACT_ATOMS: atom_id res chain seq x y z
N MET A 1 7.33 9.96 28.23
CA MET A 1 6.61 8.71 27.90
C MET A 1 5.38 8.62 28.77
N ASP A 2 4.29 8.06 28.25
CA ASP A 2 3.05 7.78 28.97
C ASP A 2 2.99 6.29 29.38
N GLN A 3 3.51 5.95 30.56
CA GLN A 3 3.52 4.56 31.04
C GLN A 3 2.10 4.00 31.26
N ALA A 4 1.16 4.83 31.72
CA ALA A 4 -0.22 4.40 31.96
C ALA A 4 -0.91 4.02 30.64
N PHE A 5 -0.61 4.73 29.54
CA PHE A 5 -1.03 4.32 28.20
C PHE A 5 -0.46 2.94 27.85
N LEU A 6 0.85 2.76 27.99
CA LEU A 6 1.53 1.53 27.56
C LEU A 6 1.03 0.31 28.33
N ASP A 7 0.89 0.42 29.65
CA ASP A 7 0.41 -0.68 30.51
C ASP A 7 -1.02 -1.12 30.15
N LYS A 8 -1.89 -0.14 29.84
CA LYS A 8 -3.31 -0.40 29.59
C LYS A 8 -3.58 -0.85 28.15
N TYR A 9 -2.94 -0.23 27.15
CA TYR A 9 -3.33 -0.34 25.74
C TYR A 9 -2.33 -1.11 24.88
N CYS A 10 -1.15 -1.49 25.40
CA CYS A 10 -0.11 -2.14 24.62
C CYS A 10 0.34 -3.48 25.22
N VAL A 11 1.05 -4.26 24.41
CA VAL A 11 1.83 -5.44 24.82
C VAL A 11 3.25 -5.33 24.25
N GLY A 12 4.25 -5.76 25.03
CA GLY A 12 5.65 -5.84 24.59
C GLY A 12 6.52 -4.59 24.76
N TYR A 13 6.06 -3.58 25.52
CA TYR A 13 6.93 -2.42 25.80
C TYR A 13 8.00 -2.75 26.86
N ASP A 14 7.58 -3.36 27.95
CA ASP A 14 8.40 -3.76 29.09
C ASP A 14 8.04 -5.17 29.57
N GLU A 15 8.80 -5.71 30.53
CA GLU A 15 8.59 -7.07 31.06
C GLU A 15 7.17 -7.30 31.62
N LYS A 16 6.48 -6.25 32.08
CA LYS A 16 5.11 -6.37 32.62
C LYS A 16 4.08 -6.67 31.53
N THR A 17 4.32 -6.16 30.34
CA THR A 17 3.40 -6.20 29.20
C THR A 17 3.86 -7.18 28.11
N LEU A 18 5.04 -7.78 28.28
CA LEU A 18 5.62 -8.73 27.35
C LEU A 18 4.85 -10.07 27.37
N PRO A 19 4.47 -10.64 26.22
CA PRO A 19 3.85 -11.96 26.18
C PRO A 19 4.74 -13.03 26.79
N ALA A 20 4.16 -14.00 27.49
CA ALA A 20 4.90 -15.07 28.17
C ALA A 20 5.72 -15.97 27.23
N SER A 21 5.36 -16.01 25.94
CA SER A 21 6.08 -16.72 24.89
C SER A 21 7.36 -16.01 24.44
N ALA A 22 7.51 -14.72 24.74
CA ALA A 22 8.67 -13.94 24.35
C ALA A 22 9.86 -14.20 25.31
N PRO A 23 11.10 -14.10 24.83
CA PRO A 23 12.28 -14.24 25.67
C PRO A 23 12.35 -13.12 26.70
N LYS A 24 12.94 -13.40 27.87
CA LYS A 24 13.26 -12.37 28.88
C LYS A 24 14.05 -11.22 28.24
N ASN A 25 13.73 -9.97 28.59
CA ASN A 25 14.27 -8.77 27.94
C ASN A 25 13.98 -8.67 26.42
N GLY A 26 13.04 -9.46 25.89
CA GLY A 26 12.58 -9.38 24.49
C GLY A 26 11.64 -8.20 24.21
N HIS A 27 11.44 -7.32 25.18
CA HIS A 27 10.56 -6.16 25.06
C HIS A 27 11.31 -4.91 24.53
N TYR A 28 10.57 -3.96 23.96
CA TYR A 28 11.14 -2.82 23.27
C TYR A 28 12.04 -1.93 24.15
N LYS A 29 11.67 -1.75 25.43
CA LYS A 29 12.48 -0.96 26.38
C LYS A 29 13.89 -1.54 26.60
N ALA A 30 14.02 -2.86 26.74
CA ALA A 30 15.34 -3.49 26.93
C ALA A 30 16.19 -3.34 25.67
N TYR A 31 15.59 -3.51 24.49
CA TYR A 31 16.24 -3.25 23.21
C TYR A 31 16.76 -1.80 23.09
N ILE A 32 15.97 -0.79 23.49
CA ILE A 32 16.42 0.62 23.48
C ILE A 32 17.57 0.85 24.46
N LEU A 33 17.49 0.28 25.66
CA LEU A 33 18.48 0.50 26.72
C LEU A 33 19.77 -0.33 26.54
N GLY A 34 19.82 -1.21 25.53
CA GLY A 34 20.97 -2.10 25.31
C GLY A 34 21.00 -3.29 26.27
N GLU A 35 19.87 -3.61 26.88
CA GLU A 35 19.67 -4.77 27.77
C GLU A 35 19.11 -5.99 27.00
N GLY A 36 18.83 -5.80 25.71
CA GLY A 36 18.40 -6.84 24.78
C GLY A 36 19.57 -7.58 24.11
N PRO A 37 19.27 -8.45 23.13
CA PRO A 37 20.27 -9.35 22.52
C PRO A 37 21.46 -8.65 21.85
N ASP A 38 21.28 -7.44 21.34
CA ASP A 38 22.35 -6.71 20.66
C ASP A 38 23.34 -6.00 21.62
N GLY A 39 23.00 -5.87 22.90
CA GLY A 39 23.85 -5.23 23.92
C GLY A 39 24.18 -3.75 23.66
N VAL A 40 23.47 -3.07 22.75
CA VAL A 40 23.80 -1.70 22.32
C VAL A 40 22.71 -0.73 22.75
N ALA A 41 23.04 0.22 23.62
CA ALA A 41 22.10 1.29 23.97
C ALA A 41 21.88 2.24 22.78
N LYS A 42 20.62 2.49 22.43
CA LYS A 42 20.20 3.36 21.32
C LYS A 42 20.23 4.83 21.71
N THR A 43 21.42 5.29 22.12
CA THR A 43 21.65 6.66 22.60
C THR A 43 21.58 7.69 21.47
N PRO A 44 21.36 8.99 21.79
CA PRO A 44 21.48 10.06 20.81
C PRO A 44 22.83 10.09 20.09
N GLU A 45 23.92 9.79 20.80
CA GLU A 45 25.27 9.72 20.24
C GLU A 45 25.40 8.57 19.23
N TRP A 46 24.86 7.40 19.57
CA TRP A 46 24.78 6.25 18.66
C TRP A 46 23.99 6.60 17.39
N ALA A 47 22.81 7.19 17.53
CA ALA A 47 21.98 7.59 16.40
C ALA A 47 22.64 8.69 15.55
N SER A 48 23.41 9.58 16.17
CA SER A 48 24.14 10.65 15.49
C SER A 48 25.22 10.10 14.55
N GLN A 49 25.94 9.05 14.96
CA GLN A 49 26.95 8.40 14.10
C GLN A 49 26.34 7.74 12.86
N ILE A 50 25.11 7.24 12.97
CA ILE A 50 24.41 6.56 11.87
C ILE A 50 23.78 7.56 10.91
N THR A 51 23.04 8.54 11.46
CA THR A 51 22.18 9.44 10.67
C THR A 51 22.89 10.70 10.21
N GLY A 52 24.03 11.04 10.82
CA GLY A 52 24.69 12.34 10.66
C GLY A 52 23.95 13.50 11.33
N VAL A 53 22.83 13.26 12.01
CA VAL A 53 22.09 14.30 12.75
C VAL A 53 22.77 14.53 14.11
N PRO A 54 23.11 15.78 14.48
CA PRO A 54 23.71 16.07 15.77
C PRO A 54 22.88 15.57 16.97
N ALA A 55 23.55 14.98 17.96
CA ALA A 55 22.91 14.39 19.15
C ALA A 55 22.03 15.40 19.93
N ASP A 56 22.45 16.66 20.02
CA ASP A 56 21.69 17.73 20.68
C ASP A 56 20.35 18.02 19.97
N LYS A 57 20.32 17.96 18.63
CA LYS A 57 19.07 18.07 17.85
C LYS A 57 18.14 16.89 18.07
N ILE A 58 18.69 15.67 18.13
CA ILE A 58 17.91 14.46 18.43
C ILE A 58 17.26 14.59 19.81
N ILE A 59 18.03 14.99 20.84
CA ILE A 59 17.53 15.21 22.20
C ILE A 59 16.46 16.30 22.24
N LYS A 60 16.69 17.43 21.55
CA LYS A 60 15.74 18.54 21.49
C LYS A 60 14.40 18.08 20.89
N LEU A 61 14.43 17.42 19.73
CA LEU A 61 13.22 16.93 19.08
C LEU A 61 12.48 15.90 19.94
N ALA A 62 13.21 14.96 20.57
CA ALA A 62 12.61 13.98 21.47
C ALA A 62 11.91 14.64 22.68
N ARG A 63 12.48 15.71 23.24
CA ARG A 63 11.86 16.51 24.31
C ARG A 63 10.64 17.28 23.83
N GLU A 64 10.70 17.89 22.65
CA GLU A 64 9.55 18.58 22.04
C GLU A 64 8.38 17.61 21.82
N ILE A 65 8.63 16.45 21.21
CA ILE A 65 7.63 15.39 21.03
C ILE A 65 7.08 14.91 22.39
N GLY A 66 7.95 14.63 23.36
CA GLY A 66 7.54 14.09 24.66
C GLY A 66 6.80 15.08 25.56
N SER A 67 6.97 16.39 25.35
CA SER A 67 6.31 17.46 26.12
C SER A 67 5.09 18.05 25.43
N THR A 68 4.95 17.88 24.11
CA THR A 68 3.78 18.33 23.35
C THR A 68 2.61 17.36 23.55
N LYS A 69 1.47 17.87 24.03
CA LYS A 69 0.24 17.09 24.22
C LYS A 69 -0.98 17.89 23.75
N PRO A 70 -1.72 17.42 22.72
CA PRO A 70 -1.43 16.24 21.90
C PRO A 70 -0.31 16.51 20.88
N ALA A 71 0.39 15.46 20.44
CA ALA A 71 1.33 15.53 19.32
C ALA A 71 0.88 14.63 18.16
N PHE A 72 0.83 15.20 16.96
CA PHE A 72 0.46 14.52 15.73
C PHE A 72 1.72 14.13 14.95
N ILE A 73 1.97 12.83 14.81
CA ILE A 73 3.18 12.28 14.17
C ILE A 73 2.76 11.49 12.94
N SER A 74 2.75 12.12 11.77
CA SER A 74 2.34 11.46 10.52
C SER A 74 3.53 11.11 9.65
N GLN A 75 3.54 9.88 9.16
CA GLN A 75 4.45 9.43 8.10
C GLN A 75 3.69 9.33 6.78
N GLY A 76 4.35 9.72 5.69
CA GLY A 76 3.87 9.41 4.34
C GLY A 76 4.07 7.93 4.00
N TRP A 77 3.83 7.55 2.74
CA TRP A 77 4.07 6.19 2.25
C TRP A 77 5.46 6.01 1.62
N GLY A 78 6.39 6.93 1.85
CA GLY A 78 7.78 6.78 1.41
C GLY A 78 8.54 5.75 2.26
N PRO A 79 8.59 5.89 3.60
CA PRO A 79 9.46 5.08 4.45
C PRO A 79 9.25 3.56 4.37
N GLN A 80 8.07 3.08 3.98
CA GLN A 80 7.81 1.65 3.79
C GLN A 80 8.35 1.06 2.48
N ARG A 81 8.84 1.87 1.53
CA ARG A 81 9.39 1.41 0.23
C ARG A 81 10.91 1.34 0.26
N HIS A 82 11.43 0.61 1.25
CA HIS A 82 12.86 0.36 1.46
C HIS A 82 13.05 -1.07 1.99
N ALA A 83 14.28 -1.59 1.93
CA ALA A 83 14.65 -2.93 2.41
C ALA A 83 14.18 -3.27 3.84
N ASN A 84 14.01 -2.24 4.68
CA ASN A 84 13.60 -2.35 6.08
C ASN A 84 12.31 -1.55 6.37
N GLY A 85 11.45 -1.38 5.37
CA GLY A 85 10.34 -0.44 5.41
C GLY A 85 9.31 -0.72 6.51
N GLU A 86 9.00 -1.98 6.77
CA GLU A 86 8.06 -2.42 7.82
C GLU A 86 8.58 -2.04 9.21
N ILE A 87 9.88 -2.26 9.43
CA ILE A 87 10.56 -1.93 10.69
C ILE A 87 10.60 -0.41 10.87
N ALA A 88 11.01 0.34 9.83
CA ALA A 88 11.10 1.79 9.86
C ALA A 88 9.74 2.44 10.16
N THR A 89 8.67 1.99 9.51
CA THR A 89 7.32 2.53 9.72
C THR A 89 6.76 2.23 11.10
N ARG A 90 7.02 1.02 11.63
CA ARG A 90 6.71 0.68 13.03
C ARG A 90 7.49 1.55 14.01
N ALA A 91 8.77 1.79 13.77
CA ALA A 91 9.62 2.64 14.61
C ALA A 91 9.10 4.10 14.67
N ILE A 92 8.64 4.66 13.54
CA ILE A 92 8.01 5.99 13.53
C ILE A 92 6.71 5.98 14.35
N SER A 93 5.87 4.95 14.19
CA SER A 93 4.61 4.83 14.94
C SER A 93 4.83 4.69 16.45
N MET A 94 5.95 4.12 16.88
CA MET A 94 6.31 4.06 18.30
C MET A 94 6.35 5.44 18.95
N LEU A 95 6.68 6.51 18.24
CA LEU A 95 6.69 7.86 18.82
C LEU A 95 5.29 8.26 19.31
N ALA A 96 4.24 8.00 18.54
CA ALA A 96 2.86 8.31 18.93
C ALA A 96 2.35 7.39 20.05
N ILE A 97 2.78 6.12 20.03
CA ILE A 97 2.43 5.10 21.03
C ILE A 97 3.07 5.44 22.38
N LEU A 98 4.38 5.71 22.41
CA LEU A 98 5.15 6.01 23.62
C LEU A 98 4.69 7.30 24.33
N THR A 99 4.10 8.24 23.59
CA THR A 99 3.56 9.49 24.15
C THR A 99 2.05 9.47 24.38
N GLY A 100 1.38 8.35 24.08
CA GLY A 100 -0.05 8.16 24.36
C GLY A 100 -1.01 8.97 23.48
N ASN A 101 -0.59 9.29 22.25
CA ASN A 101 -1.37 10.12 21.31
C ASN A 101 -2.40 9.32 20.48
N VAL A 102 -2.44 8.00 20.61
CA VAL A 102 -3.40 7.16 19.87
C VAL A 102 -4.81 7.33 20.45
N GLY A 103 -5.78 7.58 19.57
CA GLY A 103 -7.20 7.64 19.94
C GLY A 103 -7.66 8.92 20.65
N ILE A 104 -6.84 9.97 20.67
CA ILE A 104 -7.21 11.29 21.24
C ILE A 104 -7.32 12.36 20.15
N ASN A 105 -8.11 13.40 20.43
CA ASN A 105 -8.22 14.55 19.54
C ASN A 105 -6.86 15.27 19.42
N GLY A 106 -6.45 15.60 18.19
CA GLY A 106 -5.15 16.22 17.89
C GLY A 106 -3.95 15.28 17.93
N GLY A 107 -4.14 14.00 18.30
CA GLY A 107 -3.13 12.94 18.21
C GLY A 107 -3.32 12.08 16.95
N ASN A 108 -2.50 11.03 16.80
CA ASN A 108 -2.69 10.01 15.76
C ASN A 108 -2.04 8.67 16.15
N SER A 109 -2.08 7.70 15.24
CA SER A 109 -1.50 6.36 15.42
C SER A 109 -0.03 6.24 14.99
N GLY A 110 0.58 7.30 14.47
CA GLY A 110 1.84 7.22 13.72
C GLY A 110 1.67 7.02 12.22
N ALA A 111 0.45 6.76 11.74
CA ALA A 111 0.12 6.61 10.32
C ALA A 111 -0.35 7.92 9.68
N ARG A 112 -0.43 7.91 8.35
CA ARG A 112 -1.01 8.99 7.54
C ARG A 112 -2.48 9.24 7.88
N GLU A 113 -2.95 10.47 7.67
CA GLU A 113 -4.36 10.85 7.76
C GLU A 113 -5.25 10.04 6.81
N GLY A 114 -6.44 9.68 7.28
CA GLY A 114 -7.51 9.11 6.45
C GLY A 114 -8.31 10.20 5.71
N SER A 115 -9.26 9.78 4.90
CA SER A 115 -10.24 10.67 4.25
C SER A 115 -11.64 10.07 4.30
N TYR A 116 -12.64 10.94 4.36
CA TYR A 116 -14.03 10.53 4.23
C TYR A 116 -14.28 10.05 2.81
N SER A 117 -15.02 8.95 2.67
CA SER A 117 -15.39 8.35 1.39
C SER A 117 -16.91 8.28 1.29
N LEU A 118 -17.46 8.63 0.13
CA LEU A 118 -18.88 8.44 -0.15
C LEU A 118 -19.17 6.95 -0.39
N PRO A 119 -20.32 6.42 0.07
CA PRO A 119 -20.76 5.06 -0.25
C PRO A 119 -21.34 5.01 -1.68
N PHE A 120 -20.58 5.53 -2.65
CA PHE A 120 -20.94 5.52 -4.06
C PHE A 120 -20.62 4.14 -4.65
N VAL A 121 -21.60 3.51 -5.27
CA VAL A 121 -21.50 2.13 -5.75
C VAL A 121 -20.64 2.08 -7.00
N ARG A 122 -19.71 1.14 -7.03
CA ARG A 122 -18.80 0.87 -8.15
C ARG A 122 -19.22 -0.37 -8.90
N MET A 123 -18.61 -0.59 -10.07
CA MET A 123 -18.75 -1.84 -10.81
C MET A 123 -18.48 -3.05 -9.88
N PRO A 124 -19.35 -4.07 -9.91
CA PRO A 124 -19.18 -5.24 -9.09
C PRO A 124 -17.92 -6.00 -9.51
N THR A 125 -17.13 -6.44 -8.52
CA THR A 125 -16.01 -7.36 -8.74
C THR A 125 -16.47 -8.77 -8.41
N LEU A 126 -16.20 -9.73 -9.31
CA LEU A 126 -16.43 -11.13 -9.03
C LEU A 126 -15.50 -11.63 -7.92
N GLU A 127 -15.94 -12.64 -7.18
CA GLU A 127 -15.06 -13.37 -6.28
C GLU A 127 -14.05 -14.17 -7.11
N ASN A 128 -12.76 -13.92 -6.91
CA ASN A 128 -11.72 -14.68 -7.57
C ASN A 128 -11.64 -16.08 -6.93
N PRO A 129 -11.94 -17.17 -7.64
CA PRO A 129 -11.86 -18.51 -7.07
C PRO A 129 -10.41 -18.92 -6.76
N ILE A 130 -9.42 -18.25 -7.35
CA ILE A 130 -8.00 -18.50 -7.10
C ILE A 130 -7.55 -17.70 -5.88
N GLN A 131 -7.38 -18.40 -4.77
CA GLN A 131 -6.87 -17.85 -3.52
C GLN A 131 -5.34 -17.77 -3.48
N THR A 132 -4.67 -18.48 -4.39
CA THR A 132 -3.20 -18.45 -4.48
C THR A 132 -2.74 -17.08 -4.95
N SER A 133 -1.84 -16.45 -4.19
CA SER A 133 -1.30 -15.14 -4.53
C SER A 133 0.17 -15.00 -4.14
N ILE A 134 0.85 -14.09 -4.83
CA ILE A 134 2.23 -13.68 -4.55
C ILE A 134 2.27 -12.16 -4.34
N SER A 135 3.35 -11.68 -3.75
CA SER A 135 3.65 -10.24 -3.79
C SER A 135 3.72 -9.78 -5.25
N MET A 136 3.10 -8.64 -5.56
CA MET A 136 3.19 -8.04 -6.89
C MET A 136 4.65 -7.84 -7.30
N PHE A 137 5.57 -7.62 -6.37
CA PHE A 137 6.98 -7.41 -6.67
C PHE A 137 7.77 -8.69 -6.99
N MET A 138 7.13 -9.86 -6.99
CA MET A 138 7.77 -11.16 -7.27
C MET A 138 7.30 -11.77 -8.61
N TRP A 139 6.64 -10.99 -9.46
CA TRP A 139 6.09 -11.51 -10.72
C TRP A 139 7.19 -11.99 -11.69
N THR A 140 8.36 -11.33 -11.70
CA THR A 140 9.53 -11.75 -12.51
C THR A 140 10.10 -13.07 -12.02
N ASP A 141 10.22 -13.26 -10.71
CA ASP A 141 10.59 -14.54 -10.09
C ASP A 141 9.59 -15.64 -10.38
N ALA A 142 8.29 -15.32 -10.36
CA ALA A 142 7.25 -16.29 -10.69
C ALA A 142 7.29 -16.75 -12.15
N ILE A 143 7.82 -15.93 -13.07
CA ILE A 143 8.10 -16.35 -14.45
C ILE A 143 9.32 -17.26 -14.51
N GLU A 144 10.43 -16.88 -13.87
CA GLU A 144 11.69 -17.62 -14.00
C GLU A 144 11.72 -18.93 -13.21
N ARG A 145 11.22 -18.91 -11.98
CA ARG A 145 11.39 -19.98 -10.99
C ARG A 145 10.12 -20.25 -10.18
N GLY A 146 8.94 -20.00 -10.76
CA GLY A 146 7.64 -20.17 -10.09
C GLY A 146 7.54 -21.45 -9.24
N PRO A 147 7.81 -22.66 -9.78
CA PRO A 147 7.72 -23.92 -9.02
C PRO A 147 8.65 -24.05 -7.80
N GLU A 148 9.65 -23.18 -7.68
CA GLU A 148 10.57 -23.09 -6.55
C GLU A 148 10.09 -22.07 -5.49
N MET A 149 9.13 -21.21 -5.83
CA MET A 149 8.61 -20.20 -4.91
C MET A 149 7.68 -20.82 -3.87
N THR A 150 7.97 -20.61 -2.59
CA THR A 150 7.22 -21.23 -1.48
C THR A 150 6.57 -20.22 -0.54
N ALA A 151 5.67 -20.70 0.32
CA ALA A 151 5.04 -19.89 1.37
C ALA A 151 6.05 -19.34 2.38
N LEU A 152 7.09 -20.10 2.71
CA LEU A 152 8.08 -19.74 3.74
C LEU A 152 9.30 -18.98 3.20
N ARG A 153 9.55 -19.03 1.90
CA ARG A 153 10.69 -18.33 1.27
C ARG A 153 10.27 -17.08 0.49
N ASP A 154 9.13 -17.14 -0.20
CA ASP A 154 8.71 -16.10 -1.15
C ASP A 154 7.35 -15.49 -0.76
N GLY A 155 6.76 -15.93 0.36
CA GLY A 155 5.48 -15.42 0.86
C GLY A 155 4.28 -15.80 -0.02
N VAL A 156 4.34 -16.93 -0.72
CA VAL A 156 3.18 -17.49 -1.44
C VAL A 156 2.02 -17.69 -0.44
N ARG A 157 0.84 -17.17 -0.76
CA ARG A 157 -0.38 -17.30 0.06
C ARG A 157 -1.35 -18.26 -0.60
N GLY A 158 -2.16 -18.94 0.22
CA GLY A 158 -3.22 -19.85 -0.24
C GLY A 158 -2.74 -21.24 -0.69
N LYS A 159 -1.43 -21.47 -0.79
CA LYS A 159 -0.77 -22.77 -1.07
C LYS A 159 0.66 -22.76 -0.51
N ASP A 160 1.26 -23.94 -0.36
CA ASP A 160 2.65 -24.10 0.11
C ASP A 160 3.69 -23.63 -0.92
N LYS A 161 3.37 -23.67 -2.21
CA LYS A 161 4.21 -23.20 -3.31
C LYS A 161 3.39 -22.95 -4.58
N LEU A 162 3.99 -22.30 -5.58
CA LEU A 162 3.40 -22.27 -6.93
C LEU A 162 3.66 -23.61 -7.65
N ASP A 163 2.70 -24.03 -8.46
CA ASP A 163 2.77 -25.29 -9.21
C ASP A 163 3.45 -25.11 -10.58
N VAL A 164 3.30 -23.93 -11.16
CA VAL A 164 3.75 -23.57 -12.52
C VAL A 164 4.29 -22.14 -12.52
N PRO A 165 5.20 -21.80 -13.46
CA PRO A 165 5.59 -20.42 -13.67
C PRO A 165 4.45 -19.60 -14.29
N ILE A 166 4.51 -18.28 -14.15
CA ILE A 166 3.68 -17.37 -14.92
C ILE A 166 4.12 -17.43 -16.39
N LYS A 167 3.18 -17.68 -17.30
CA LYS A 167 3.41 -17.71 -18.75
C LYS A 167 2.67 -16.62 -19.53
N MET A 168 1.69 -15.97 -18.91
CA MET A 168 0.91 -14.92 -19.53
C MET A 168 0.81 -13.72 -18.59
N ILE A 169 1.03 -12.52 -19.15
CA ILE A 169 0.82 -11.25 -18.46
C ILE A 169 -0.37 -10.54 -19.10
N TRP A 170 -1.31 -10.12 -18.26
CA TRP A 170 -2.37 -9.19 -18.63
C TRP A 170 -2.15 -7.88 -17.86
N ASN A 171 -1.68 -6.84 -18.54
CA ASN A 171 -1.33 -5.56 -17.92
C ASN A 171 -2.25 -4.44 -18.46
N TYR A 172 -3.16 -3.99 -17.60
CA TYR A 172 -4.13 -2.93 -17.91
C TYR A 172 -3.79 -1.64 -17.17
N ALA A 173 -3.80 -0.52 -17.89
CA ALA A 173 -3.62 0.84 -17.36
C ALA A 173 -2.38 0.99 -16.44
N GLY A 174 -1.33 0.23 -16.74
CA GLY A 174 -0.17 0.06 -15.87
C GLY A 174 1.14 0.15 -16.64
N ASN A 175 2.11 0.86 -16.06
CA ASN A 175 3.49 0.86 -16.55
C ASN A 175 4.40 0.05 -15.59
N CYS A 176 3.84 -1.01 -15.01
CA CYS A 176 4.48 -1.82 -13.97
C CYS A 176 5.70 -2.59 -14.50
N LEU A 177 5.63 -3.08 -15.75
CA LEU A 177 6.66 -3.97 -16.29
C LEU A 177 8.05 -3.33 -16.31
N ILE A 178 8.14 -2.00 -16.44
CA ILE A 178 9.43 -1.28 -16.49
C ILE A 178 9.51 -0.11 -15.51
N ASN A 179 8.46 0.70 -15.36
CA ASN A 179 8.57 1.97 -14.64
C ASN A 179 8.27 1.86 -13.13
N GLN A 180 7.51 0.84 -12.71
CA GLN A 180 7.11 0.64 -11.31
C GLN A 180 7.62 -0.69 -10.74
N HIS A 181 8.79 -1.12 -11.22
CA HIS A 181 9.50 -2.31 -10.77
C HIS A 181 11.00 -2.03 -10.65
N SER A 182 11.72 -2.80 -9.84
CA SER A 182 13.19 -2.73 -9.74
C SER A 182 13.85 -3.63 -10.78
N GLU A 183 15.18 -3.55 -10.89
CA GLU A 183 15.97 -4.44 -11.76
C GLU A 183 15.46 -4.46 -13.21
N ILE A 184 15.34 -3.27 -13.82
CA ILE A 184 14.78 -3.11 -15.17
C ILE A 184 15.55 -3.89 -16.23
N ASN A 185 16.87 -4.10 -16.05
CA ASN A 185 17.69 -4.86 -16.99
C ASN A 185 17.36 -6.36 -16.93
N ARG A 186 17.28 -6.93 -15.72
CA ARG A 186 16.80 -8.31 -15.53
C ARG A 186 15.38 -8.48 -16.07
N THR A 187 14.51 -7.52 -15.79
CA THR A 187 13.13 -7.56 -16.27
C THR A 187 13.07 -7.52 -17.79
N HIS A 188 13.88 -6.68 -18.44
CA HIS A 188 14.03 -6.67 -19.89
C HIS A 188 14.46 -8.03 -20.43
N GLU A 189 15.49 -8.66 -19.86
CA GLU A 189 15.96 -9.99 -20.28
C GLU A 189 14.86 -11.06 -20.17
N ILE A 190 14.07 -11.04 -19.09
CA ILE A 190 12.95 -11.99 -18.91
C ILE A 190 11.86 -11.77 -19.96
N LEU A 191 11.47 -10.52 -20.22
CA LEU A 191 10.39 -10.17 -21.13
C LEU A 191 10.78 -10.28 -22.62
N GLN A 192 12.07 -10.46 -22.94
CA GLN A 192 12.55 -10.73 -24.31
C GLN A 192 12.64 -12.23 -24.63
N ASP A 193 12.40 -13.11 -23.65
CA ASP A 193 12.44 -14.55 -23.84
C ASP A 193 11.02 -15.13 -23.88
N ASP A 194 10.52 -15.36 -25.10
CA ASP A 194 9.18 -15.93 -25.36
C ASP A 194 8.98 -17.33 -24.75
N LYS A 195 10.06 -18.02 -24.36
CA LYS A 195 9.96 -19.30 -23.63
C LYS A 195 9.69 -19.09 -22.15
N LYS A 196 10.06 -17.94 -21.60
CA LYS A 196 9.80 -17.56 -20.22
C LYS A 196 8.40 -17.01 -20.07
N CYS A 197 8.06 -15.94 -20.81
CA CYS A 197 6.74 -15.33 -20.84
C CYS A 197 6.18 -15.43 -22.27
N GLU A 198 5.19 -16.29 -22.47
CA GLU A 198 4.70 -16.71 -23.79
C GLU A 198 3.68 -15.75 -24.40
N LEU A 199 3.01 -14.93 -23.57
CA LEU A 199 2.05 -13.95 -24.03
C LEU A 199 1.95 -12.74 -23.11
N ILE A 200 2.14 -11.55 -23.66
CA ILE A 200 2.01 -10.26 -22.98
C ILE A 200 0.92 -9.46 -23.66
N VAL A 201 -0.23 -9.32 -22.98
CA VAL A 201 -1.34 -8.47 -23.42
C VAL A 201 -1.29 -7.17 -22.62
N ILE A 202 -1.26 -6.05 -23.34
CA ILE A 202 -1.26 -4.72 -22.73
C ILE A 202 -2.45 -3.92 -23.24
N ILE A 203 -3.13 -3.27 -22.29
CA ILE A 203 -4.23 -2.36 -22.57
C ILE A 203 -3.85 -1.00 -21.99
N ASP A 204 -3.63 -0.02 -22.85
CA ASP A 204 -3.12 1.31 -22.47
C ASP A 204 -3.65 2.36 -23.44
N CYS A 205 -3.78 3.60 -22.98
CA CYS A 205 -4.13 4.74 -23.83
C CYS A 205 -2.90 5.38 -24.50
N HIS A 206 -1.68 4.98 -24.10
CA HIS A 206 -0.43 5.47 -24.69
C HIS A 206 0.57 4.33 -24.92
N MET A 207 1.50 4.52 -25.88
CA MET A 207 2.65 3.63 -26.08
C MET A 207 3.69 3.82 -24.96
N THR A 208 3.39 3.32 -23.77
CA THR A 208 4.27 3.36 -22.59
C THR A 208 5.50 2.47 -22.75
N SER A 209 6.47 2.54 -21.82
CA SER A 209 7.63 1.64 -21.85
C SER A 209 7.22 0.19 -21.67
N SER A 210 6.20 -0.09 -20.86
CA SER A 210 5.61 -1.42 -20.74
C SER A 210 4.93 -1.84 -22.05
N ALA A 211 4.14 -0.96 -22.68
CA ALA A 211 3.44 -1.25 -23.94
C ALA A 211 4.37 -1.73 -25.09
N LYS A 212 5.65 -1.35 -25.07
CA LYS A 212 6.64 -1.80 -26.06
C LYS A 212 6.98 -3.29 -25.98
N TYR A 213 6.61 -3.97 -24.89
CA TYR A 213 6.80 -5.41 -24.70
C TYR A 213 5.54 -6.23 -25.02
N ALA A 214 4.44 -5.60 -25.44
CA ALA A 214 3.22 -6.33 -25.74
C ALA A 214 3.37 -7.17 -27.02
N ASP A 215 2.95 -8.44 -26.95
CA ASP A 215 2.62 -9.23 -28.13
C ASP A 215 1.28 -8.76 -28.71
N ILE A 216 0.35 -8.39 -27.83
CA ILE A 216 -0.95 -7.83 -28.18
C ILE A 216 -1.12 -6.51 -27.41
N LEU A 217 -1.19 -5.41 -28.16
CA LEU A 217 -1.49 -4.08 -27.63
C LEU A 217 -2.92 -3.68 -28.04
N LEU A 218 -3.78 -3.44 -27.06
CA LEU A 218 -5.15 -2.97 -27.28
C LEU A 218 -5.26 -1.49 -26.88
N PRO A 219 -5.63 -0.60 -27.81
CA PRO A 219 -5.67 0.84 -27.55
C PRO A 219 -6.94 1.24 -26.78
N ASP A 220 -6.78 1.68 -25.53
CA ASP A 220 -7.90 2.11 -24.68
C ASP A 220 -8.25 3.59 -24.88
N CYS A 221 -9.44 3.96 -24.44
CA CYS A 221 -9.92 5.33 -24.41
C CYS A 221 -9.35 6.11 -23.21
N THR A 222 -8.93 7.35 -23.42
CA THR A 222 -8.65 8.29 -22.33
C THR A 222 -9.94 8.67 -21.59
N ALA A 223 -9.80 9.26 -20.39
CA ALA A 223 -10.94 9.73 -19.60
C ALA A 223 -11.83 10.77 -20.32
N SER A 224 -11.32 11.48 -21.34
CA SER A 224 -12.11 12.45 -22.12
C SER A 224 -12.89 11.81 -23.27
N GLU A 225 -12.60 10.55 -23.61
CA GLU A 225 -13.19 9.81 -24.73
C GLU A 225 -14.36 8.90 -24.31
N GLN A 226 -14.62 8.77 -23.00
CA GLN A 226 -15.64 7.89 -22.45
C GLN A 226 -16.36 8.52 -21.27
N MET A 227 -17.56 7.99 -20.98
CA MET A 227 -18.35 8.38 -19.82
C MET A 227 -17.95 7.53 -18.60
N ASP A 228 -17.74 8.16 -17.45
CA ASP A 228 -17.45 7.48 -16.18
C ASP A 228 -17.75 8.38 -14.95
N PHE A 229 -17.57 7.86 -13.74
CA PHE A 229 -17.51 8.61 -12.50
C PHE A 229 -16.09 8.64 -11.94
N ALA A 230 -15.57 9.81 -11.58
CA ALA A 230 -14.31 9.92 -10.85
C ALA A 230 -14.55 10.20 -9.36
N LEU A 231 -14.06 9.31 -8.49
CA LEU A 231 -14.35 9.35 -7.05
C LEU A 231 -13.20 8.94 -6.09
N ASP A 232 -11.93 9.03 -6.51
CA ASP A 232 -10.76 8.52 -5.75
C ASP A 232 -9.81 9.57 -5.16
N ALA A 233 -10.33 10.72 -4.74
CA ALA A 233 -9.50 11.79 -4.21
C ALA A 233 -9.43 11.80 -2.67
N SER A 234 -8.21 11.93 -2.14
CA SER A 234 -7.98 12.18 -0.71
C SER A 234 -8.29 13.64 -0.37
N CYS A 235 -9.49 13.87 0.16
CA CYS A 235 -10.03 15.21 0.40
C CYS A 235 -10.32 15.50 1.89
N GLY A 236 -9.66 14.76 2.80
CA GLY A 236 -9.80 14.96 4.23
C GLY A 236 -11.24 14.71 4.70
N ASN A 237 -11.89 15.72 5.28
CA ASN A 237 -13.26 15.61 5.79
C ASN A 237 -14.35 15.90 4.72
N MET A 238 -13.98 15.95 3.45
CA MET A 238 -14.90 16.07 2.32
C MET A 238 -14.65 14.93 1.36
N SER A 239 -15.71 14.51 0.66
CA SER A 239 -15.62 13.60 -0.47
C SER A 239 -16.43 14.19 -1.63
N TYR A 240 -16.12 13.77 -2.85
CA TYR A 240 -16.81 14.20 -4.04
C TYR A 240 -16.89 13.11 -5.08
N VAL A 241 -17.85 13.24 -5.98
CA VAL A 241 -17.97 12.46 -7.20
C VAL A 241 -18.06 13.43 -8.36
N ILE A 242 -17.19 13.25 -9.35
CA ILE A 242 -17.24 14.00 -10.61
C ILE A 242 -17.92 13.12 -11.66
N PHE A 243 -18.91 13.67 -12.34
CA PHE A 243 -19.46 13.10 -13.55
C PHE A 243 -18.49 13.41 -14.71
N ASN A 244 -17.77 12.40 -15.19
CA ASN A 244 -16.92 12.53 -16.36
C ASN A 244 -17.77 12.18 -17.59
N ASP A 245 -18.28 13.21 -18.26
CA ASP A 245 -18.99 13.00 -19.53
C ASP A 245 -18.00 12.83 -20.68
N GLN A 246 -18.44 12.16 -21.73
CA GLN A 246 -17.67 12.03 -22.96
C GLN A 246 -17.54 13.39 -23.64
N VAL A 247 -16.32 13.95 -23.67
CA VAL A 247 -16.05 15.27 -24.27
C VAL A 247 -15.73 15.15 -25.76
N ILE A 248 -15.04 14.09 -26.14
CA ILE A 248 -14.69 13.77 -27.52
C ILE A 248 -15.02 12.31 -27.82
N LYS A 249 -15.20 11.97 -29.10
CA LYS A 249 -15.36 10.57 -29.51
C LYS A 249 -14.03 9.82 -29.36
N PRO A 250 -14.04 8.49 -29.12
CA PRO A 250 -12.86 7.66 -29.19
C PRO A 250 -12.10 7.93 -30.48
N ARG A 251 -10.79 8.15 -30.34
CA ARG A 251 -9.94 8.44 -31.49
C ARG A 251 -9.49 7.14 -32.13
N PHE A 252 -9.34 7.17 -33.44
CA PHE A 252 -8.84 6.04 -34.24
C PHE A 252 -9.68 4.77 -34.00
N GLU A 253 -9.04 3.67 -33.60
CA GLU A 253 -9.67 2.39 -33.31
C GLU A 253 -9.74 2.11 -31.80
N CYS A 254 -9.54 3.15 -30.95
CA CYS A 254 -9.66 3.02 -29.51
C CYS A 254 -11.07 2.54 -29.13
N LYS A 255 -11.12 1.63 -28.16
CA LYS A 255 -12.36 1.11 -27.55
C LYS A 255 -12.26 1.24 -26.04
N THR A 256 -13.38 1.30 -25.36
CA THR A 256 -13.33 1.28 -23.88
C THR A 256 -12.98 -0.12 -23.40
N ILE A 257 -12.38 -0.23 -22.21
CA ILE A 257 -12.14 -1.53 -21.57
C ILE A 257 -13.43 -2.37 -21.45
N TYR A 258 -14.60 -1.73 -21.25
CA TYR A 258 -15.89 -2.42 -21.19
C TYR A 258 -16.26 -3.05 -22.53
N GLU A 259 -16.10 -2.33 -23.64
CA GLU A 259 -16.34 -2.87 -24.98
C GLU A 259 -15.38 -4.02 -25.31
N MET A 260 -14.08 -3.84 -25.02
CA MET A 260 -13.07 -4.88 -25.24
C MET A 260 -13.38 -6.16 -24.46
N THR A 261 -13.71 -6.04 -23.17
CA THR A 261 -14.00 -7.19 -22.31
C THR A 261 -15.36 -7.82 -22.61
N SER A 262 -16.33 -7.05 -23.09
CA SER A 262 -17.61 -7.58 -23.61
C SER A 262 -17.40 -8.43 -24.87
N GLU A 263 -16.57 -7.96 -25.81
CA GLU A 263 -16.23 -8.72 -27.03
C GLU A 263 -15.43 -9.99 -26.71
N LEU A 264 -14.57 -9.95 -25.68
CA LEU A 264 -13.88 -11.13 -25.18
C LEU A 264 -14.87 -12.11 -24.53
N ALA A 265 -15.74 -11.63 -23.63
CA ALA A 265 -16.77 -12.43 -22.98
C ALA A 265 -17.67 -13.14 -24.00
N LYS A 266 -18.03 -12.46 -25.09
CA LYS A 266 -18.76 -13.04 -26.22
C LYS A 266 -18.05 -14.20 -26.89
N ARG A 267 -16.74 -14.06 -27.16
CA ARG A 267 -15.91 -15.13 -27.74
C ARG A 267 -15.72 -16.31 -26.77
N LEU A 268 -15.77 -16.04 -25.47
CA LEU A 268 -15.73 -17.05 -24.41
C LEU A 268 -17.11 -17.66 -24.09
N GLY A 269 -18.19 -17.19 -24.71
CA GLY A 269 -19.56 -17.70 -24.49
C GLY A 269 -20.22 -17.26 -23.18
N VAL A 270 -19.73 -16.18 -22.55
CA VAL A 270 -20.21 -15.66 -21.25
C VAL A 270 -20.68 -14.19 -21.32
N GLU A 271 -21.02 -13.69 -22.52
CA GLU A 271 -21.46 -12.30 -22.75
C GLU A 271 -22.63 -11.89 -21.86
N GLN A 272 -23.66 -12.75 -21.73
CA GLN A 272 -24.85 -12.42 -20.96
C GLN A 272 -24.54 -12.33 -19.45
N GLN A 273 -23.66 -13.19 -18.94
CA GLN A 273 -23.23 -13.16 -17.54
C GLN A 273 -22.34 -11.96 -17.25
N PHE A 274 -21.48 -11.59 -18.20
CA PHE A 274 -20.57 -10.45 -18.06
C PHE A 274 -21.29 -9.10 -18.17
N THR A 275 -22.09 -8.92 -19.22
CA THR A 275 -22.75 -7.65 -19.52
C THR A 275 -24.06 -7.46 -18.76
N GLU A 276 -24.70 -8.56 -18.35
CA GLU A 276 -26.09 -8.61 -17.89
C GLU A 276 -27.08 -7.95 -18.86
N GLY A 277 -26.75 -7.91 -20.16
CA GLY A 277 -27.54 -7.23 -21.18
C GLY A 277 -27.49 -5.69 -21.12
N ARG A 278 -26.55 -5.11 -20.36
CA ARG A 278 -26.34 -3.65 -20.25
C ARG A 278 -25.17 -3.19 -21.11
N THR A 279 -25.31 -2.01 -21.69
CA THR A 279 -24.21 -1.19 -22.20
C THR A 279 -23.44 -0.52 -21.05
N GLN A 280 -22.28 0.10 -21.34
CA GLN A 280 -21.51 0.84 -20.33
C GLN A 280 -22.34 1.96 -19.69
N GLU A 281 -23.11 2.73 -20.47
CA GLU A 281 -23.97 3.80 -19.93
C GLU A 281 -25.11 3.23 -19.07
N GLU A 282 -25.72 2.10 -19.48
CA GLU A 282 -26.76 1.46 -18.67
C GLU A 282 -26.21 0.92 -17.34
N TRP A 283 -24.98 0.42 -17.32
CA TRP A 283 -24.28 0.12 -16.07
C TRP A 283 -24.08 1.36 -15.21
N MET A 284 -23.59 2.46 -15.77
CA MET A 284 -23.43 3.71 -15.03
C MET A 284 -24.76 4.18 -14.42
N ARG A 285 -25.85 4.14 -15.18
CA ARG A 285 -27.19 4.49 -14.69
C ARG A 285 -27.67 3.54 -13.59
N HIS A 286 -27.42 2.25 -13.73
CA HIS A 286 -27.77 1.23 -12.73
C HIS A 286 -27.03 1.45 -11.40
N LEU A 287 -25.71 1.61 -11.44
CA LEU A 287 -24.87 1.87 -10.26
C LEU A 287 -25.18 3.22 -9.62
N TYR A 288 -25.49 4.23 -10.44
CA TYR A 288 -25.94 5.53 -9.95
C TYR A 288 -27.28 5.43 -9.20
N ALA A 289 -28.23 4.64 -9.69
CA ALA A 289 -29.50 4.41 -9.02
C ALA A 289 -29.31 3.79 -7.63
N GLN A 290 -28.45 2.76 -7.52
CA GLN A 290 -28.08 2.16 -6.22
C GLN A 290 -27.36 3.16 -5.31
N SER A 291 -26.48 3.99 -5.88
CA SER A 291 -25.78 5.04 -5.13
C SER A 291 -26.75 6.07 -4.55
N ARG A 292 -27.86 6.38 -5.23
CA ARG A 292 -28.91 7.29 -4.72
C ARG A 292 -29.69 6.69 -3.54
N GLU A 293 -29.79 5.37 -3.45
CA GLU A 293 -30.39 4.72 -2.27
C GLU A 293 -29.49 4.92 -1.03
N ALA A 294 -28.17 4.80 -1.21
CA ALA A 294 -27.19 5.05 -0.15
C ALA A 294 -26.96 6.55 0.14
N ILE A 295 -27.18 7.41 -0.86
CA ILE A 295 -26.94 8.86 -0.80
C ILE A 295 -28.17 9.59 -1.37
N PRO A 296 -29.25 9.78 -0.58
CA PRO A 296 -30.49 10.39 -1.07
C PRO A 296 -30.36 11.82 -1.58
N GLU A 297 -29.27 12.54 -1.22
CA GLU A 297 -29.02 13.90 -1.71
C GLU A 297 -28.45 13.94 -3.14
N LEU A 298 -28.08 12.79 -3.72
CA LEU A 298 -27.67 12.73 -5.12
C LEU A 298 -28.86 13.10 -6.02
N PRO A 299 -28.68 14.06 -6.96
CA PRO A 299 -29.75 14.48 -7.84
C PRO A 299 -30.10 13.38 -8.86
N THR A 300 -31.04 13.62 -9.76
CA THR A 300 -31.26 12.66 -10.86
C THR A 300 -30.00 12.53 -11.74
N PHE A 301 -29.88 11.45 -12.52
CA PHE A 301 -28.70 11.24 -13.36
C PHE A 301 -28.46 12.40 -14.33
N GLU A 302 -29.52 12.91 -14.97
CA GLU A 302 -29.43 14.03 -15.91
C GLU A 302 -29.07 15.35 -15.23
N GLU A 303 -29.61 15.59 -14.04
CA GLU A 303 -29.22 16.76 -13.23
C GLU A 303 -27.77 16.67 -12.79
N PHE A 304 -27.30 15.49 -12.37
CA PHE A 304 -25.90 15.30 -11.98
C PHE A 304 -24.96 15.48 -13.16
N ARG A 305 -25.29 14.90 -14.32
CA ARG A 305 -24.56 15.08 -15.58
C ARG A 305 -24.39 16.55 -15.93
N LYS A 306 -25.45 17.35 -15.78
CA LYS A 306 -25.41 18.81 -16.00
C LYS A 306 -24.62 19.56 -14.92
N GLN A 307 -24.71 19.12 -13.67
CA GLN A 307 -24.04 19.72 -12.51
C GLN A 307 -22.52 19.46 -12.50
N GLY A 308 -22.08 18.30 -12.99
CA GLY A 308 -20.69 17.88 -13.12
C GLY A 308 -20.03 17.38 -11.83
N ILE A 309 -20.32 17.95 -10.66
CA ILE A 309 -19.71 17.52 -9.39
C ILE A 309 -20.69 17.53 -8.22
N PHE A 310 -20.70 16.43 -7.46
CA PHE A 310 -21.39 16.32 -6.18
C PHE A 310 -20.34 16.29 -5.06
N LYS A 311 -20.57 17.04 -3.98
CA LYS A 311 -19.65 17.11 -2.83
C LYS A 311 -20.43 16.88 -1.55
N LYS A 312 -19.86 16.09 -0.64
CA LYS A 312 -20.42 15.87 0.69
C LYS A 312 -19.32 15.99 1.73
N ARG A 313 -19.55 16.83 2.73
CA ARG A 313 -18.74 16.83 3.94
C ARG A 313 -19.11 15.61 4.76
N ASP A 314 -18.13 15.03 5.45
CA ASP A 314 -18.36 13.92 6.37
C ASP A 314 -19.54 14.25 7.31
N PRO A 315 -20.66 13.50 7.24
CA PRO A 315 -21.84 13.75 8.06
C PRO A 315 -21.57 13.48 9.55
N GLN A 316 -20.55 12.68 9.88
CA GLN A 316 -20.10 12.43 11.24
C GLN A 316 -19.10 13.49 11.75
N GLY A 317 -18.70 14.43 10.88
CA GLY A 317 -17.84 15.55 11.24
C GLY A 317 -16.39 15.15 11.43
N HIS A 318 -15.86 15.32 12.64
CA HIS A 318 -14.46 15.03 12.93
C HIS A 318 -14.29 13.58 13.41
N HIS A 319 -13.54 12.79 12.66
CA HIS A 319 -13.22 11.42 13.00
C HIS A 319 -11.86 11.32 13.72
N VAL A 320 -11.83 10.62 14.86
CA VAL A 320 -10.60 10.28 15.60
C VAL A 320 -10.43 8.76 15.55
N ALA A 321 -9.44 8.29 14.79
CA ALA A 321 -9.14 6.87 14.67
C ALA A 321 -8.83 6.26 16.05
N TYR A 322 -9.35 5.06 16.31
CA TYR A 322 -9.18 4.32 17.57
C TYR A 322 -9.75 4.98 18.83
N LYS A 323 -10.61 6.00 18.70
CA LYS A 323 -11.26 6.64 19.86
C LYS A 323 -12.03 5.64 20.73
N ALA A 324 -12.84 4.77 20.12
CA ALA A 324 -13.61 3.76 20.85
C ALA A 324 -12.71 2.79 21.63
N PHE A 325 -11.61 2.31 21.01
CA PHE A 325 -10.58 1.50 21.70
C PHE A 325 -9.92 2.27 22.85
N ARG A 326 -9.64 3.56 22.67
CA ARG A 326 -9.03 4.41 23.69
C ARG A 326 -9.96 4.61 24.89
N GLU A 327 -11.25 4.80 24.65
CA GLU A 327 -12.28 4.99 25.67
C GLU A 327 -12.55 3.68 26.43
N ASP A 328 -12.80 2.58 25.72
CA ASP A 328 -13.03 1.25 26.30
C ASP A 328 -12.37 0.15 25.46
N PRO A 329 -11.14 -0.28 25.80
CA PRO A 329 -10.41 -1.30 25.05
C PRO A 329 -10.95 -2.71 25.26
N GLN A 330 -11.77 -2.96 26.29
CA GLN A 330 -12.38 -4.28 26.51
C GLN A 330 -13.62 -4.45 25.63
N ALA A 331 -14.46 -3.41 25.54
CA ALA A 331 -15.62 -3.41 24.65
C ALA A 331 -15.25 -3.22 23.18
N ASN A 332 -14.13 -2.54 22.90
CA ASN A 332 -13.68 -2.23 21.53
C ASN A 332 -12.22 -2.69 21.31
N PRO A 333 -11.92 -3.98 21.43
CA PRO A 333 -10.56 -4.48 21.23
C PRO A 333 -10.11 -4.26 19.77
N LEU A 334 -8.79 -4.13 19.58
CA LEU A 334 -8.21 -4.18 18.24
C LEU A 334 -8.34 -5.59 17.65
N THR A 335 -8.16 -5.72 16.33
CA THR A 335 -8.19 -7.01 15.63
C THR A 335 -6.89 -7.81 15.77
N THR A 336 -5.96 -7.35 16.59
CA THR A 336 -4.73 -8.08 16.94
C THR A 336 -5.07 -9.27 17.86
N PRO A 337 -4.23 -10.32 17.89
CA PRO A 337 -4.45 -11.47 18.77
C PRO A 337 -4.67 -11.10 20.25
N SER A 338 -3.96 -10.10 20.75
CA SER A 338 -4.11 -9.61 22.13
C SER A 338 -5.28 -8.62 22.35
N GLY A 339 -5.93 -8.16 21.29
CA GLY A 339 -6.90 -7.05 21.35
C GLY A 339 -6.29 -5.68 21.64
N LYS A 340 -4.95 -5.58 21.70
CA LYS A 340 -4.16 -4.39 22.07
C LYS A 340 -3.15 -4.02 20.99
N ILE A 341 -2.47 -2.89 21.16
CA ILE A 341 -1.35 -2.50 20.30
C ILE A 341 -0.16 -3.42 20.59
N GLU A 342 0.23 -4.25 19.62
CA GLU A 342 1.35 -5.19 19.76
C GLU A 342 2.67 -4.52 19.37
N ILE A 343 3.42 -4.02 20.37
CA ILE A 343 4.77 -3.48 20.17
C ILE A 343 5.72 -4.64 19.87
N TYR A 344 5.64 -5.69 20.68
CA TYR A 344 6.17 -7.02 20.36
C TYR A 344 5.07 -7.84 19.69
N SER A 345 5.32 -8.35 18.48
CA SER A 345 4.38 -9.22 17.77
C SER A 345 4.87 -10.66 17.77
N GLN A 346 4.13 -11.55 18.43
CA GLN A 346 4.44 -12.99 18.41
C GLN A 346 4.35 -13.56 17.00
N ALA A 347 3.37 -13.11 16.20
CA ALA A 347 3.23 -13.55 14.81
C ALA A 347 4.47 -13.22 13.97
N LEU A 348 5.10 -12.06 14.18
CA LEU A 348 6.36 -11.72 13.51
C LEU A 348 7.55 -12.51 14.06
N ALA A 349 7.58 -12.85 15.35
CA ALA A 349 8.58 -13.76 15.91
C ALA A 349 8.48 -15.16 15.27
N ASP A 350 7.26 -15.67 15.09
CA ASP A 350 7.02 -16.97 14.48
C ASP A 350 7.43 -16.98 13.00
N ILE A 351 7.12 -15.90 12.27
CA ILE A 351 7.60 -15.70 10.89
C ILE A 351 9.13 -15.67 10.86
N ALA A 352 9.77 -14.83 11.69
CA ALA A 352 11.23 -14.72 11.74
C ALA A 352 11.93 -16.06 12.06
N ALA A 353 11.27 -16.93 12.84
CA ALA A 353 11.80 -18.24 13.20
C ALA A 353 11.58 -19.33 12.14
N THR A 354 10.65 -19.14 11.21
CA THR A 354 10.21 -20.18 10.26
C THR A 354 10.49 -19.86 8.80
N TRP A 355 10.58 -18.58 8.44
CA TRP A 355 10.80 -18.16 7.07
C TRP A 355 12.27 -18.25 6.67
N GLU A 356 12.49 -18.61 5.41
CA GLU A 356 13.81 -18.64 4.78
C GLU A 356 14.08 -17.27 4.15
N LEU A 357 14.72 -16.38 4.90
CA LEU A 357 15.01 -15.01 4.44
C LEU A 357 16.31 -14.95 3.62
N PRO A 358 16.34 -14.19 2.51
CA PRO A 358 17.59 -13.83 1.84
C PRO A 358 18.58 -13.15 2.77
N GLU A 359 19.88 -13.22 2.44
CA GLU A 359 20.90 -12.51 3.19
C GLU A 359 20.62 -11.00 3.19
N GLY A 360 20.57 -10.41 4.40
CA GLY A 360 20.31 -8.98 4.59
C GLY A 360 18.86 -8.61 4.87
N ASP A 361 17.91 -9.50 4.56
CA ASP A 361 16.50 -9.31 4.91
C ASP A 361 16.25 -9.64 6.39
N VAL A 362 15.39 -8.84 7.04
CA VAL A 362 15.14 -8.95 8.47
C VAL A 362 13.65 -8.81 8.77
N ILE A 363 13.10 -9.82 9.45
CA ILE A 363 11.80 -9.74 10.10
C ILE A 363 12.06 -9.87 11.60
N ASP A 364 11.50 -8.94 12.39
CA ASP A 364 11.71 -8.92 13.84
C ASP A 364 10.39 -8.61 14.58
N PRO A 365 10.12 -9.27 15.73
CA PRO A 365 8.95 -8.97 16.54
C PRO A 365 8.91 -7.54 17.07
N LEU A 366 10.03 -6.83 17.13
CA LEU A 366 10.16 -5.43 17.52
C LEU A 366 10.56 -4.54 16.32
N PRO A 367 10.31 -3.22 16.40
CA PRO A 367 10.89 -2.27 15.47
C PRO A 367 12.36 -1.99 15.81
N ILE A 368 13.25 -2.92 15.45
CA ILE A 368 14.69 -2.80 15.68
C ILE A 368 15.37 -1.88 14.66
N TYR A 369 16.67 -1.63 14.83
CA TYR A 369 17.49 -0.96 13.85
C TYR A 369 18.15 -2.03 13.00
N THR A 370 17.80 -2.04 11.73
CA THR A 370 18.54 -2.77 10.71
C THR A 370 18.91 -1.77 9.62
N PRO A 371 20.16 -1.73 9.15
CA PRO A 371 20.55 -0.83 8.07
C PRO A 371 19.86 -1.20 6.75
N GLY A 372 19.52 -2.48 6.55
CA GLY A 372 19.08 -3.03 5.26
C GLY A 372 20.24 -3.16 4.25
N PHE A 373 20.00 -3.90 3.17
CA PHE A 373 20.92 -3.99 2.04
C PHE A 373 21.05 -2.65 1.32
N GLU A 374 22.20 -2.40 0.67
CA GLU A 374 22.50 -1.18 -0.10
C GLU A 374 22.39 0.15 0.67
N SER A 375 22.33 0.08 1.99
CA SER A 375 22.36 1.26 2.85
C SER A 375 23.68 2.02 2.73
N TYR A 376 23.74 3.23 3.29
CA TYR A 376 25.00 3.98 3.39
C TYR A 376 26.10 3.24 4.18
N GLN A 377 25.73 2.26 5.01
CA GLN A 377 26.67 1.45 5.78
C GLN A 377 27.12 0.19 5.03
N ASP A 378 26.53 -0.10 3.88
CA ASP A 378 26.86 -1.25 3.04
C ASP A 378 28.31 -1.12 2.49
N PRO A 379 29.11 -2.21 2.48
CA PRO A 379 30.43 -2.21 1.86
C PRO A 379 30.47 -1.68 0.41
N LEU A 380 29.38 -1.83 -0.34
CA LEU A 380 29.21 -1.28 -1.69
C LEU A 380 29.36 0.24 -1.75
N ASN A 381 29.15 0.95 -0.65
CA ASN A 381 29.34 2.40 -0.56
C ASN A 381 30.79 2.83 -0.92
N LYS A 382 31.78 1.94 -0.81
CA LYS A 382 33.16 2.21 -1.27
C LYS A 382 33.25 2.36 -2.80
N GLN A 383 32.39 1.67 -3.53
CA GLN A 383 32.32 1.69 -4.99
C GLN A 383 31.24 2.67 -5.48
N TYR A 384 30.09 2.70 -4.80
CA TYR A 384 28.94 3.53 -5.11
C TYR A 384 28.66 4.49 -3.95
N PRO A 385 29.43 5.59 -3.81
CA PRO A 385 29.40 6.45 -2.63
C PRO A 385 28.16 7.34 -2.51
N LEU A 386 27.28 7.34 -3.52
CA LEU A 386 26.12 8.20 -3.60
C LEU A 386 24.85 7.37 -3.41
N GLN A 387 24.05 7.74 -2.42
CA GLN A 387 22.72 7.16 -2.20
C GLN A 387 21.71 7.84 -3.13
N LEU A 388 21.04 7.05 -3.96
CA LEU A 388 20.01 7.53 -4.87
C LEU A 388 18.62 7.29 -4.25
N THR A 389 17.79 8.33 -4.21
CA THR A 389 16.40 8.22 -3.72
C THR A 389 15.41 8.51 -4.85
N GLY A 390 14.58 7.51 -5.18
CA GLY A 390 13.53 7.64 -6.19
C GLY A 390 12.23 8.22 -5.63
N PHE A 391 12.16 9.53 -5.42
CA PHE A 391 10.92 10.19 -4.99
C PHE A 391 9.96 10.48 -6.16
N HIS A 392 8.67 10.59 -5.86
CA HIS A 392 7.66 10.96 -6.86
C HIS A 392 7.93 12.36 -7.42
N TYR A 393 7.85 12.51 -8.74
CA TYR A 393 8.12 13.78 -9.40
C TYR A 393 6.93 14.75 -9.31
N LYS A 394 7.18 16.01 -8.96
CA LYS A 394 6.14 17.01 -8.70
C LYS A 394 5.21 17.30 -9.88
N SER A 395 5.74 17.28 -11.11
CA SER A 395 4.98 17.70 -12.31
C SER A 395 4.43 16.53 -13.12
N ARG A 396 4.34 15.32 -12.55
CA ARG A 396 3.77 14.14 -13.19
C ARG A 396 3.00 13.29 -12.17
N VAL A 397 2.07 12.47 -12.66
CA VAL A 397 1.45 11.40 -11.85
C VAL A 397 2.11 10.09 -12.27
N HIS A 398 3.15 9.68 -11.54
CA HIS A 398 4.00 8.55 -11.93
C HIS A 398 4.55 8.73 -13.37
N SER A 399 4.25 7.81 -14.28
CA SER A 399 4.60 7.91 -15.70
C SER A 399 3.60 8.68 -16.55
N LEU A 400 2.39 8.96 -16.05
CA LEU A 400 1.43 9.77 -16.80
C LEU A 400 2.02 11.16 -17.04
N THR A 401 1.84 11.70 -18.24
CA THR A 401 2.43 12.96 -18.74
C THR A 401 3.95 12.96 -18.96
N ALA A 402 4.65 11.83 -18.73
CA ALA A 402 6.08 11.70 -19.06
C ALA A 402 6.33 11.56 -20.58
N THR A 403 5.39 10.94 -21.29
CA THR A 403 5.50 10.60 -22.72
C THR A 403 4.57 11.47 -23.57
N LEU A 404 4.52 12.78 -23.28
CA LEU A 404 3.69 13.74 -24.03
C LEU A 404 4.27 14.17 -25.39
N MET A 405 5.27 13.46 -25.93
CA MET A 405 5.71 13.72 -27.30
C MET A 405 4.79 12.96 -28.27
N CYS A 406 3.99 13.76 -28.97
CA CYS A 406 3.07 13.40 -30.04
C CYS A 406 3.71 12.59 -31.16
#